data_AF-A0A2D7Z6Q0-F1
#
_entry.id   AF-A0A2D7Z6Q0-F1
#
_cell.length_a   1.000
_cell.length_b   1.000
_cell.length_c   1.000
_cell.angle_alpha   90.00
_cell.angle_beta   90.00
_cell.angle_gamma   90.00
#
_symmetry.space_group_name_H-M   'P 1'
#
loop_
_entity.id
_entity.type
_entity.pdbx_description
1 polymer ?
#
loop_
_entity_poly.entity_id
_entity_poly.type
_entity_poly.pdbx_seq_one_letter_code
_entity_poly.pdbx_strand_id
1 'polypeptide(L)'
;MNGAAAGMIAVDWGTSSLRAYHLDGAGRVHDRRAVAAGILTVKEGDFAGALAAVIGDWLADETDLPVYLSGMIGSRQGWVEAPYVPCPADLSRLVAG
;
A
#
# COMPACT_ATOMS: atom_id res chain seq x y z
N MET A 1 -21.80 -6.39 -18.80
CA MET A 1 -20.38 -5.96 -18.87
C MET A 1 -19.70 -6.51 -17.63
N ASN A 2 -19.06 -7.67 -17.74
CA ASN A 2 -18.34 -8.29 -16.62
C ASN A 2 -16.94 -7.67 -16.61
N GLY A 3 -16.78 -6.51 -15.95
CA GLY A 3 -15.50 -5.84 -15.83
C GLY A 3 -14.63 -6.65 -14.89
N ALA A 4 -13.69 -7.45 -15.42
CA ALA A 4 -12.57 -7.90 -14.60
C ALA A 4 -11.92 -6.63 -14.04
N ALA A 5 -11.73 -6.56 -12.71
CA ALA A 5 -11.09 -5.41 -12.10
C ALA A 5 -9.70 -5.21 -12.74
N ALA A 6 -9.23 -3.97 -12.86
CA ALA A 6 -7.81 -3.77 -13.15
C ALA A 6 -6.98 -4.40 -12.01
N GLY A 7 -5.73 -4.81 -12.29
CA GLY A 7 -4.82 -5.26 -11.25
C GLY A 7 -4.55 -4.17 -10.20
N MET A 8 -3.79 -4.49 -9.17
CA MET A 8 -3.36 -3.50 -8.17
C MET A 8 -2.04 -3.90 -7.51
N ILE A 9 -1.42 -2.94 -6.85
CA ILE A 9 -0.35 -3.20 -5.87
C ILE A 9 -0.92 -2.94 -4.47
N ALA A 10 -0.91 -3.96 -3.63
CA ALA A 10 -1.28 -3.83 -2.23
C ALA A 10 -0.04 -3.83 -1.34
N VAL A 11 0.05 -2.88 -0.41
CA VAL A 11 1.18 -2.73 0.50
C VAL A 11 0.70 -2.71 1.95
N ASP A 12 1.30 -3.56 2.78
CA ASP A 12 1.16 -3.56 4.23
C ASP A 12 2.49 -3.07 4.82
N TRP A 13 2.49 -1.83 5.31
CA TRP A 13 3.68 -1.13 5.76
C TRP A 13 3.56 -0.81 7.26
N GLY A 14 4.16 -1.69 8.05
CA GLY A 14 4.17 -1.60 9.50
C GLY A 14 5.37 -0.81 10.03
N THR A 15 5.49 -0.80 11.35
CA THR A 15 6.59 -0.12 12.07
C THR A 15 7.97 -0.64 11.70
N SER A 16 8.09 -1.96 11.49
CA SER A 16 9.38 -2.66 11.31
C SER A 16 9.55 -3.37 9.96
N SER A 17 8.49 -3.51 9.17
CA SER A 17 8.56 -4.19 7.87
C SER A 17 7.57 -3.62 6.85
N LEU A 18 7.87 -3.86 5.57
CA LEU A 18 7.03 -3.57 4.41
C LEU A 18 6.81 -4.86 3.64
N ARG A 19 5.55 -5.17 3.32
CA ARG A 19 5.14 -6.27 2.44
C ARG A 19 4.34 -5.70 1.28
N ALA A 20 4.69 -6.05 0.06
CA ALA A 20 4.00 -5.62 -1.16
C ALA A 20 3.57 -6.83 -2.00
N TYR A 21 2.44 -6.70 -2.68
CA TYR A 21 1.82 -7.74 -3.50
C TYR A 21 1.40 -7.14 -4.83
N HIS A 22 1.83 -7.74 -5.93
CA HIS A 22 1.33 -7.44 -7.27
C HIS A 22 0.17 -8.39 -7.58
N LEU A 23 -1.03 -7.85 -7.78
CA LEU A 23 -2.28 -8.60 -7.90
C LEU A 23 -2.92 -8.37 -9.28
N ASP A 24 -3.45 -9.43 -9.89
CA ASP A 24 -4.33 -9.29 -11.05
C ASP A 24 -5.76 -8.90 -10.67
N GLY A 25 -6.58 -8.64 -11.69
CA GLY A 25 -8.00 -8.33 -11.57
C GLY A 25 -8.87 -9.40 -10.93
N ALA A 26 -8.37 -10.62 -10.79
CA ALA A 26 -9.02 -11.75 -10.13
C ALA A 26 -8.48 -11.97 -8.69
N GLY A 27 -7.57 -11.10 -8.23
CA GLY A 27 -6.93 -11.18 -6.91
C GLY A 27 -5.83 -12.23 -6.82
N ARG A 28 -5.31 -12.76 -7.94
CA ARG A 28 -4.16 -13.66 -7.94
C ARG A 28 -2.88 -12.86 -7.74
N VAL A 29 -2.00 -13.34 -6.87
CA VAL A 29 -0.70 -12.73 -6.62
C VAL A 29 0.27 -13.18 -7.71
N HIS A 30 0.77 -12.24 -8.52
CA HIS A 30 1.83 -12.48 -9.50
C HIS A 30 3.22 -12.46 -8.86
N ASP A 31 3.43 -11.51 -7.95
CA ASP A 31 4.69 -11.35 -7.23
C ASP A 31 4.44 -10.79 -5.83
N ARG A 32 5.37 -11.07 -4.91
CA ARG A 32 5.33 -10.63 -3.52
C ARG A 32 6.72 -10.24 -3.04
N ARG A 33 6.79 -9.11 -2.36
CA ARG A 33 8.01 -8.60 -1.72
C ARG A 33 7.82 -8.43 -0.23
N ALA A 34 8.86 -8.71 0.54
CA ALA A 34 8.87 -8.52 1.99
C ALA A 34 10.27 -8.08 2.42
N VAL A 35 10.36 -6.91 3.05
CA VAL A 35 11.63 -6.31 3.48
C VAL A 35 11.52 -5.76 4.91
N ALA A 36 12.62 -5.78 5.64
CA ALA A 36 12.73 -5.20 6.98
C ALA A 36 12.91 -3.67 6.93
N ALA A 37 12.04 -2.99 6.17
CA ALA A 37 12.06 -1.55 5.94
C ALA A 37 10.72 -0.93 6.40
N GLY A 38 10.44 -1.01 7.70
CA GLY A 38 9.24 -0.39 8.29
C GLY A 38 9.32 1.13 8.34
N ILE A 39 8.22 1.78 8.70
CA ILE A 39 8.14 3.25 8.68
C ILE A 39 9.20 3.95 9.53
N LEU A 40 9.70 3.32 10.61
CA LEU A 40 10.71 3.91 11.49
C LEU A 40 12.12 3.88 10.89
N THR A 41 12.36 3.10 9.83
CA THR A 41 13.66 3.04 9.16
C THR A 41 13.77 4.05 8.02
N VAL A 42 12.66 4.71 7.65
CA VAL A 42 12.62 5.71 6.59
C VAL A 42 13.27 6.98 7.09
N LYS A 43 14.36 7.40 6.44
CA LYS A 43 15.11 8.60 6.80
C LYS A 43 14.45 9.82 6.19
N GLU A 44 14.45 10.92 6.95
CA GLU A 44 14.01 12.24 6.46
C GLU A 44 12.57 12.26 5.89
N GLY A 45 11.75 11.25 6.23
CA GLY A 45 10.39 11.12 5.71
C GLY A 45 10.32 10.73 4.21
N ASP A 46 11.40 10.21 3.61
CA ASP A 46 11.41 9.78 2.20
C ASP A 46 10.66 8.45 1.97
N PHE A 47 9.35 8.46 2.21
CA PHE A 47 8.49 7.30 1.99
C PHE A 47 8.32 6.98 0.50
N ALA A 48 8.34 8.01 -0.36
CA ALA A 48 8.25 7.82 -1.80
C ALA A 48 9.46 7.05 -2.35
N GLY A 49 10.67 7.46 -1.98
CA GLY A 49 11.89 6.77 -2.36
C GLY A 49 11.98 5.37 -1.76
N ALA A 50 11.62 5.21 -0.48
CA ALA A 50 11.59 3.90 0.17
C ALA A 50 10.59 2.93 -0.50
N LEU A 51 9.42 3.41 -0.92
CA LEU A 51 8.45 2.60 -1.65
C LEU A 51 8.95 2.27 -3.06
N ALA A 52 9.49 3.26 -3.78
CA ALA A 52 10.04 3.06 -5.13
C ALA A 52 11.20 2.06 -5.14
N ALA A 53 12.01 2.01 -4.09
CA ALA A 53 13.05 0.99 -3.94
C ALA A 53 12.49 -0.45 -3.84
N VAL A 54 11.24 -0.60 -3.43
CA VAL A 54 10.59 -1.92 -3.27
C VAL A 54 9.67 -2.26 -4.43
N ILE A 55 9.01 -1.31 -5.10
CA ILE A 55 8.02 -1.60 -6.15
C ILE A 55 8.21 -0.77 -7.43
N GLY A 56 9.30 -0.02 -7.58
CA GLY A 56 9.48 0.94 -8.66
C GLY A 56 9.51 0.32 -10.05
N ASP A 57 10.00 -0.92 -10.18
CA ASP A 57 9.93 -1.71 -11.41
C ASP A 57 8.50 -2.12 -11.76
N TRP A 58 7.68 -2.54 -10.79
CA TRP A 58 6.25 -2.80 -11.04
C TRP A 58 5.52 -1.55 -11.54
N LEU A 59 5.85 -0.37 -11.00
CA LEU A 59 5.28 0.90 -11.45
C LEU A 59 5.76 1.31 -12.85
N ALA A 60 6.97 0.92 -13.24
CA ALA A 60 7.51 1.19 -14.57
C ALA A 60 6.89 0.28 -15.64
N ASP A 61 6.60 -0.97 -15.28
CA ASP A 61 5.99 -1.95 -16.18
C ASP A 61 4.50 -1.66 -16.44
N GLU A 62 3.77 -1.12 -15.46
CA GLU A 62 2.34 -0.83 -15.56
C GLU A 62 1.99 0.58 -15.03
N THR A 63 1.98 1.57 -15.93
CA THR A 63 1.93 3.01 -15.58
C THR A 63 0.66 3.47 -14.87
N ASP A 64 -0.44 2.71 -14.92
CA ASP A 64 -1.75 3.09 -14.36
C ASP A 64 -2.25 2.15 -13.25
N LEU A 65 -1.34 1.37 -12.66
CA LEU A 65 -1.72 0.40 -11.63
C LEU A 65 -1.92 1.08 -10.26
N PRO A 66 -3.12 1.03 -9.65
CA PRO A 66 -3.35 1.66 -8.36
C PRO A 66 -2.53 0.98 -7.25
N VAL A 67 -1.95 1.81 -6.38
CA VAL A 67 -1.22 1.36 -5.19
C VAL A 67 -2.04 1.67 -3.94
N TYR A 68 -2.38 0.63 -3.19
CA TYR A 68 -3.07 0.76 -1.90
C TYR A 68 -2.10 0.49 -0.76
N LEU A 69 -2.00 1.44 0.16
CA LEU A 69 -1.14 1.38 1.34
C LEU A 69 -1.98 1.13 2.60
N SER A 70 -1.51 0.27 3.48
CA SER A 70 -2.16 -0.04 4.77
C SER A 70 -1.14 -0.16 5.91
N GLY A 71 -1.64 -0.10 7.14
CA GLY A 71 -0.80 -0.23 8.34
C GLY A 71 -0.32 1.12 8.88
N MET A 72 0.88 1.13 9.45
CA MET A 72 1.42 2.27 10.18
C MET A 72 1.85 3.43 9.28
N ILE A 73 1.95 3.21 7.97
CA ILE A 73 2.18 4.26 6.96
C ILE A 73 1.10 5.36 6.96
N GLY A 74 -0.11 5.06 7.45
CA GLY A 74 -1.19 6.04 7.66
C GLY A 74 -1.19 6.67 9.06
N SER A 75 -0.21 6.39 9.92
CA SER A 75 -0.15 6.98 11.26
C SER A 75 0.37 8.41 11.24
N ARG A 76 0.35 9.09 12.40
CA ARG A 76 0.95 10.42 12.59
C ARG A 76 2.45 10.52 12.27
N GLN A 77 3.16 9.40 12.31
CA GLN A 77 4.58 9.30 11.97
C GLN A 77 4.81 8.63 10.60
N GLY A 78 3.72 8.32 9.89
CA GLY A 78 3.74 7.74 8.56
C GLY A 78 3.89 8.80 7.47
N TRP A 79 3.52 8.44 6.25
CA TRP A 79 3.67 9.30 5.08
C TRP A 79 2.59 10.39 5.05
N VAL A 80 1.33 9.97 5.11
CA VAL A 80 0.18 10.87 5.21
C VAL A 80 -0.72 10.31 6.29
N GLU A 81 -1.07 11.13 7.27
CA GLU A 81 -1.96 10.71 8.34
C GLU A 81 -3.34 10.37 7.77
N ALA A 82 -3.79 9.13 8.01
CA ALA A 82 -5.13 8.62 7.72
C ALA A 82 -5.90 8.55 9.05
N PRO A 83 -6.83 9.49 9.31
CA PRO A 83 -7.57 9.52 10.57
C PRO A 83 -8.38 8.24 10.81
N TYR A 84 -8.61 7.91 12.08
CA TYR A 84 -9.50 6.82 12.44
C TYR A 84 -10.96 7.17 12.10
N VAL A 85 -11.66 6.21 11.49
CA VAL A 85 -13.11 6.26 11.32
C VAL A 85 -13.81 6.01 12.67
N PRO A 86 -14.71 6.89 13.14
CA PRO A 86 -15.38 6.71 14.42
C PRO A 86 -16.29 5.46 14.46
N CYS A 87 -16.27 4.77 15.60
CA CYS A 87 -17.15 3.62 15.83
C CYS A 87 -18.61 4.04 16.10
N PRO A 88 -19.60 3.23 15.70
CA PRO A 88 -19.46 2.01 14.89
C PRO A 88 -19.13 2.32 13.43
N ALA A 89 -18.22 1.54 12.83
CA ALA A 89 -17.82 1.67 11.43
C ALA A 89 -18.05 0.34 10.70
N ASP A 90 -18.71 0.41 9.54
CA ASP A 90 -18.79 -0.68 8.59
C ASP A 90 -17.70 -0.53 7.50
N LEU A 91 -17.62 -1.50 6.58
CA LEU A 91 -16.64 -1.45 5.49
C LEU A 91 -16.83 -0.23 4.58
N SER A 92 -18.07 0.20 4.35
CA SER A 92 -18.36 1.37 3.52
C SER A 92 -17.80 2.65 4.13
N ARG A 93 -17.92 2.82 5.45
CA ARG A 93 -17.32 3.94 6.18
C ARG A 93 -15.80 3.91 6.16
N LEU A 94 -15.18 2.71 6.26
CA LEU A 94 -13.73 2.57 6.16
C LEU A 94 -13.18 2.98 4.78
N VAL A 95 -13.91 2.68 3.71
CA VAL A 95 -13.51 3.07 2.34
C VAL A 95 -13.69 4.56 2.10
N ALA A 96 -14.70 5.20 2.71
CA ALA A 96 -14.97 6.62 2.55
C ALA A 96 -13.92 7.52 3.23
N GLY A 97 -13.32 7.06 4.32
CA GLY A 97 -12.40 7.85 5.15
C GLY A 97 -13.13 8.72 6.18
#